data_AF-A0A553NLF5-F1
#
_entry.id   AF-A0A553NLF5-F1
#
_cell.length_a   1.000
_cell.length_b   1.000
_cell.length_c   1.000
_cell.angle_alpha   90.00
_cell.angle_beta   90.00
_cell.angle_gamma   90.00
#
_symmetry.space_group_name_H-M   'P 1'
#
loop_
_entity.id
_entity.type
_entity.pdbx_description
1 polymer ?
#
loop_
_entity_poly.entity_id
_entity_poly.type
_entity_poly.pdbx_seq_one_letter_code
_entity_poly.pdbx_strand_id
1 'polypeptide(L)'
;MSNKLAERYQRLKDEVVRAHVQLQLFKLYHNESEIEKLNRELAHRNKEIDKDRKRMDRVEEELKDKKKELGRMMRDQQTIEKEIKEKDADLNQKRPLYIKAKENTAHKIKKLEAARKSLQNAQKCYKKRKGDMDELDREQGAVEMARQEFEERMEEEAQSQGQDLQLEENQKFGELWRRNWEEKHHPRDHRAALLNLVFAEQVKAYHRLKEEASKRAATLAQELEKFNRDQKADQDRLDLEERKKIETEAKIKQKIREIEENQKRIEKLEDYISTSRCGDLIHDPARQSLDEQKRMEEELTEEVELAKRRIDEINMELNQVMEQLGDARIDRQENSRQQRKAEILESIKRLYPGSVYGRLIDLCQPTQKKFQIAVTKVLGKNMDAIIVDSEKTGRDCIQYIKEQRGEPETFLPLDYLEVKPTDEKLRELRGAKLVIDVIRYEPLQIKKALQYACGNALVCENVEDARRIAFGGPYRHKVNSLSSETAPGSSARVLTVALDGTLFQKSGVISGGASDLKAKARRWDEKAVDKLKDRKEKLTDELKEQMKAKRKEAELRQVQSQAHGLQMRLKYSQSDLEQTKTRHLSLNMQVQVLPSAQHIPSRSGGSVSRAPLACAS
;
A
#
# COMPACT_ATOMS: atom_id res chain seq x y z
N MET A 1 45.29 93.26 -26.19
CA MET A 1 45.24 91.84 -26.64
C MET A 1 45.19 90.84 -25.49
N SER A 2 45.81 91.11 -24.33
CA SER A 2 45.83 90.20 -23.16
C SER A 2 44.43 89.85 -22.60
N ASN A 3 43.52 90.82 -22.43
CA ASN A 3 42.18 90.57 -21.87
C ASN A 3 41.29 89.63 -22.72
N LYS A 4 41.36 89.71 -24.05
CA LYS A 4 40.56 88.80 -24.93
C LYS A 4 41.03 87.34 -24.85
N LEU A 5 42.32 87.11 -24.59
CA LEU A 5 42.88 85.78 -24.39
C LEU A 5 42.52 85.22 -23.01
N ALA A 6 42.55 86.06 -21.97
CA ALA A 6 42.12 85.69 -20.62
C ALA A 6 40.62 85.33 -20.58
N GLU A 7 39.74 86.12 -21.22
CA GLU A 7 38.31 85.82 -21.34
C GLU A 7 38.05 84.52 -22.10
N ARG A 8 38.80 84.26 -23.18
CA ARG A 8 38.66 83.02 -23.96
C ARG A 8 39.11 81.81 -23.15
N TYR A 9 40.22 81.91 -22.41
CA TYR A 9 40.68 80.87 -21.51
C TYR A 9 39.66 80.59 -20.40
N GLN A 10 39.07 81.63 -19.82
CA GLN A 10 38.07 81.48 -18.77
C GLN A 10 36.80 80.80 -19.30
N ARG A 11 36.33 81.15 -20.51
CA ARG A 11 35.20 80.46 -21.16
C ARG A 11 35.46 78.96 -21.40
N LEU A 12 36.66 78.61 -21.89
CA LEU A 12 37.05 77.22 -22.10
C LEU A 12 37.14 76.45 -20.77
N LYS A 13 37.63 77.10 -19.71
CA LYS A 13 37.68 76.52 -18.36
C LYS A 13 36.27 76.25 -17.83
N ASP A 14 35.34 77.17 -18.02
CA ASP A 14 33.93 77.00 -17.65
C ASP A 14 33.24 75.91 -18.50
N GLU A 15 33.58 75.78 -19.79
CA GLU A 15 33.09 74.68 -20.63
C GLU A 15 33.59 73.31 -20.15
N VAL A 16 34.86 73.20 -19.78
CA VAL A 16 35.41 71.95 -19.23
C VAL A 16 34.70 71.59 -17.92
N VAL A 17 34.46 72.57 -17.03
CA VAL A 17 33.71 72.34 -15.79
C VAL A 17 32.27 71.90 -16.08
N ARG A 18 31.57 72.56 -17.02
CA ARG A 18 30.22 72.17 -17.45
C ARG A 18 30.17 70.75 -18.03
N ALA A 19 31.12 70.40 -18.89
CA ALA A 19 31.23 69.06 -19.47
C ALA A 19 31.54 68.00 -18.39
N HIS A 20 32.38 68.35 -17.40
CA HIS A 20 32.68 67.47 -16.28
C HIS A 20 31.44 67.21 -15.41
N VAL A 21 30.66 68.26 -15.12
CA VAL A 21 29.38 68.14 -14.41
C VAL A 21 28.38 67.29 -15.19
N GLN A 22 28.26 67.49 -16.51
CA GLN A 22 27.41 66.64 -17.36
C GLN A 22 27.84 65.16 -17.35
N LEU A 23 29.14 64.88 -17.37
CA LEU A 23 29.65 63.51 -17.28
C LEU A 23 29.31 62.88 -15.93
N GLN A 24 29.41 63.62 -14.83
CA GLN A 24 29.05 63.12 -13.50
C GLN A 24 27.54 62.87 -13.38
N LEU A 25 26.70 63.77 -13.90
CA LEU A 25 25.25 63.58 -14.00
C LEU A 25 24.88 62.34 -14.84
N PHE A 26 25.56 62.12 -15.96
CA PHE A 26 25.33 60.95 -16.81
C PHE A 26 25.67 59.63 -16.08
N LYS A 27 26.77 59.61 -15.33
CA LYS A 27 27.16 58.47 -14.49
C LYS A 27 26.15 58.22 -13.37
N LEU A 28 25.72 59.29 -12.68
CA LEU A 28 24.68 59.21 -11.65
C LEU A 28 23.38 58.64 -12.21
N TYR A 29 22.92 59.11 -13.37
CA TYR A 29 21.71 58.60 -14.02
C TYR A 29 21.80 57.09 -14.34
N HIS A 30 22.95 56.61 -14.84
CA HIS A 30 23.12 55.18 -15.12
C HIS A 30 23.18 54.34 -13.85
N ASN A 31 23.83 54.85 -12.80
CA ASN A 31 23.83 54.20 -11.50
C ASN A 31 22.42 54.12 -10.91
N GLU A 32 21.64 55.21 -11.00
CA GLU A 32 20.25 55.27 -10.53
C GLU A 32 19.37 54.28 -11.32
N SER A 33 19.51 54.25 -12.65
CA SER A 33 18.81 53.28 -13.50
C SER A 33 19.15 51.82 -13.17
N GLU A 34 20.41 51.54 -12.84
CA GLU A 34 20.84 50.19 -12.47
C GLU A 34 20.35 49.80 -11.06
N ILE A 35 20.37 50.74 -10.11
CA ILE A 35 19.78 50.57 -8.78
C ILE A 35 18.28 50.27 -8.91
N GLU A 36 17.54 50.95 -9.79
CA GLU A 36 16.13 50.67 -10.04
C GLU A 36 15.88 49.28 -10.63
N LYS A 37 16.77 48.78 -11.50
CA LYS A 37 16.66 47.40 -12.00
C LYS A 37 16.92 46.39 -10.90
N LEU A 38 18.01 46.55 -10.14
CA LEU A 38 18.34 45.67 -9.02
C LEU A 38 17.24 45.65 -7.97
N ASN A 39 16.62 46.81 -7.68
CA ASN A 39 15.48 46.89 -6.78
C ASN A 39 14.25 46.15 -7.31
N ARG A 40 13.98 46.19 -8.62
CA ARG A 40 12.91 45.41 -9.24
C ARG A 40 13.18 43.90 -9.17
N GLU A 41 14.41 43.48 -9.41
CA GLU A 41 14.81 42.08 -9.28
C GLU A 41 14.74 41.59 -7.84
N LEU A 42 15.21 42.39 -6.88
CA LEU A 42 15.07 42.12 -5.44
C LEU A 42 13.60 41.98 -5.04
N ALA A 43 12.73 42.88 -5.51
CA ALA A 43 11.30 42.80 -5.25
C ALA A 43 10.68 41.51 -5.83
N HIS A 44 11.10 41.09 -7.02
CA HIS A 44 10.66 39.83 -7.60
C HIS A 44 11.16 38.63 -6.78
N ARG A 45 12.44 38.60 -6.41
CA ARG A 45 13.02 37.53 -5.59
C ARG A 45 12.36 37.44 -4.21
N ASN A 46 12.09 38.57 -3.56
CA ASN A 46 11.37 38.60 -2.29
C ASN A 46 9.95 38.05 -2.41
N LYS A 47 9.24 38.34 -3.52
CA LYS A 47 7.91 37.73 -3.77
C LYS A 47 7.97 36.22 -3.92
N GLU A 48 8.99 35.69 -4.59
CA GLU A 48 9.17 34.23 -4.71
C GLU A 48 9.50 33.60 -3.36
N ILE A 49 10.38 34.22 -2.57
CA ILE A 49 10.69 33.78 -1.19
C ILE A 49 9.42 33.76 -0.32
N ASP A 50 8.56 34.77 -0.42
CA ASP A 50 7.29 34.81 0.33
C ASP A 50 6.32 33.71 -0.12
N LYS A 51 6.28 33.36 -1.41
CA LYS A 51 5.48 32.22 -1.89
C LYS A 51 5.99 30.91 -1.31
N ASP A 52 7.30 30.74 -1.26
CA ASP A 52 7.92 29.51 -0.74
C ASP A 52 7.78 29.41 0.77
N ARG A 53 7.89 30.52 1.52
CA ARG A 53 7.54 30.59 2.94
C ARG A 53 6.10 30.17 3.20
N LYS A 54 5.13 30.70 2.44
CA LYS A 54 3.72 30.30 2.55
C LYS A 54 3.49 28.83 2.21
N ARG A 55 4.28 28.25 1.30
CA ARG A 55 4.24 26.80 1.01
C ARG A 55 4.80 26.00 2.18
N MET A 56 5.92 26.42 2.75
CA MET A 56 6.53 25.81 3.92
C MET A 56 5.56 25.82 5.11
N ASP A 57 4.93 26.95 5.42
CA ASP A 57 3.95 27.07 6.51
C ASP A 57 2.76 26.10 6.34
N ARG A 58 2.28 25.91 5.12
CA ARG A 58 1.21 24.93 4.83
C ARG A 58 1.65 23.50 5.11
N VAL A 59 2.85 23.15 4.66
CA VAL A 59 3.42 21.81 4.87
C VAL A 59 3.67 21.57 6.37
N GLU A 60 4.11 22.59 7.12
CA GLU A 60 4.31 22.49 8.56
C GLU A 60 2.99 22.27 9.33
N GLU A 61 1.91 22.97 8.96
CA GLU A 61 0.60 22.73 9.56
C GLU A 61 0.02 21.35 9.19
N GLU A 62 0.17 20.91 7.93
CA GLU A 62 -0.21 19.55 7.54
C GLU A 62 0.57 18.48 8.34
N LEU A 63 1.87 18.68 8.54
CA LEU A 63 2.72 17.79 9.34
C LEU A 63 2.27 17.76 10.80
N LYS A 64 1.89 18.91 11.36
CA LYS A 64 1.40 19.03 12.73
C LYS A 64 0.07 18.30 12.91
N ASP A 65 -0.83 18.40 11.95
CA ASP A 65 -2.10 17.66 11.99
C ASP A 65 -1.91 16.16 11.85
N LYS A 66 -1.00 15.72 10.96
CA LYS A 66 -0.62 14.30 10.86
C LYS A 66 0.01 13.76 12.14
N LYS A 67 0.82 14.55 12.84
CA LYS A 67 1.36 14.18 14.17
C LYS A 67 0.25 14.05 15.23
N LYS A 68 -0.76 14.92 15.22
CA LYS A 68 -1.93 14.79 16.12
C LYS A 68 -2.73 13.52 15.83
N GLU A 69 -2.94 13.20 14.56
CA GLU A 69 -3.60 11.96 14.13
C GLU A 69 -2.82 10.72 14.58
N LEU A 70 -1.50 10.69 14.36
CA LEU A 70 -0.65 9.61 14.83
C LEU A 70 -0.75 9.42 16.36
N GLY A 71 -0.75 10.53 17.11
CA GLY A 71 -0.93 10.49 18.57
C GLY A 71 -2.30 9.98 19.01
N ARG A 72 -3.37 10.18 18.21
CA ARG A 72 -4.69 9.57 18.45
C ARG A 72 -4.65 8.06 18.19
N MET A 73 -4.15 7.66 17.03
CA MET A 73 -4.04 6.24 16.64
C MET A 73 -3.20 5.43 17.64
N MET A 74 -2.13 6.01 18.18
CA MET A 74 -1.33 5.36 19.23
C MET A 74 -2.10 5.13 20.54
N ARG A 75 -2.96 6.07 20.95
CA ARG A 75 -3.81 5.91 22.15
C ARG A 75 -4.90 4.87 21.92
N ASP A 76 -5.49 4.86 20.74
CA ASP A 76 -6.51 3.88 20.37
C ASP A 76 -5.89 2.47 20.33
N GLN A 77 -4.70 2.33 19.76
CA GLN A 77 -3.93 1.08 19.79
C GLN A 77 -3.66 0.60 21.22
N GLN A 78 -3.19 1.48 22.11
CA GLN A 78 -2.95 1.12 23.52
C GLN A 78 -4.23 0.69 24.25
N THR A 79 -5.37 1.31 23.90
CA THR A 79 -6.67 0.96 24.46
C THR A 79 -7.10 -0.42 23.99
N ILE A 80 -7.00 -0.70 22.69
CA ILE A 80 -7.30 -2.01 22.11
C ILE A 80 -6.39 -3.09 22.69
N GLU A 81 -5.08 -2.83 22.85
CA GLU A 81 -4.15 -3.78 23.46
C GLU A 81 -4.52 -4.08 24.93
N LYS A 82 -5.02 -3.10 25.67
CA LYS A 82 -5.51 -3.29 27.04
C LYS A 82 -6.78 -4.15 27.05
N GLU A 83 -7.72 -3.89 26.15
CA GLU A 83 -8.94 -4.69 26.01
C GLU A 83 -8.64 -6.14 25.65
N ILE A 84 -7.67 -6.38 24.74
CA ILE A 84 -7.22 -7.74 24.40
C ILE A 84 -6.69 -8.47 25.64
N LYS A 85 -5.81 -7.81 26.42
CA LYS A 85 -5.27 -8.39 27.66
C LYS A 85 -6.36 -8.72 28.68
N GLU A 86 -7.37 -7.86 28.81
CA GLU A 86 -8.51 -8.10 29.70
C GLU A 86 -9.34 -9.31 29.23
N LYS A 87 -9.61 -9.42 27.92
CA LYS A 87 -10.31 -10.57 27.34
C LYS A 87 -9.52 -11.88 27.46
N ASP A 88 -8.19 -11.83 27.34
CA ASP A 88 -7.33 -12.99 27.56
C ASP A 88 -7.34 -13.44 29.03
N ALA A 89 -7.35 -12.48 29.98
CA ALA A 89 -7.50 -12.77 31.40
C ALA A 89 -8.86 -13.43 31.71
N ASP A 90 -9.96 -12.88 31.17
CA ASP A 90 -11.30 -13.45 31.28
C ASP A 90 -11.37 -14.89 30.74
N LEU A 91 -10.75 -15.12 29.57
CA LEU A 91 -10.67 -16.45 28.96
C LEU A 91 -9.90 -17.42 29.86
N ASN A 92 -8.77 -16.99 30.41
CA ASN A 92 -7.98 -17.79 31.33
C ASN A 92 -8.73 -18.11 32.62
N GLN A 93 -9.54 -17.19 33.15
CA GLN A 93 -10.39 -17.45 34.32
C GLN A 93 -11.55 -18.42 34.01
N LYS A 94 -12.14 -18.35 32.82
CA LYS A 94 -13.26 -19.20 32.40
C LYS A 94 -12.83 -20.62 32.01
N ARG A 95 -11.58 -20.83 31.58
CA ARG A 95 -11.03 -22.14 31.18
C ARG A 95 -11.16 -23.21 32.29
N PRO A 96 -10.75 -22.99 33.55
CA PRO A 96 -10.94 -23.96 34.63
C PRO A 96 -12.41 -24.27 34.94
N LEU A 97 -13.28 -23.25 34.90
CA LEU A 97 -14.73 -23.43 35.12
C LEU A 97 -15.35 -24.30 34.03
N TYR A 98 -14.93 -24.10 32.78
CA TYR A 98 -15.34 -24.93 31.66
C TYR A 98 -14.87 -26.39 31.81
N ILE A 99 -13.60 -26.60 32.21
CA ILE A 99 -13.07 -27.95 32.47
C ILE A 99 -13.88 -28.64 33.58
N LYS A 100 -14.15 -27.95 34.69
CA LYS A 100 -14.97 -28.47 35.79
C LYS A 100 -16.41 -28.77 35.36
N ALA A 101 -17.03 -27.91 34.56
CA ALA A 101 -18.36 -28.13 34.01
C ALA A 101 -18.39 -29.36 33.08
N LYS A 102 -17.34 -29.54 32.25
CA LYS A 102 -17.18 -30.69 31.35
C LYS A 102 -17.06 -31.99 32.14
N GLU A 103 -16.22 -32.03 33.17
CA GLU A 103 -16.08 -33.20 34.05
C GLU A 103 -17.36 -33.53 34.83
N ASN A 104 -18.02 -32.51 35.39
CA ASN A 104 -19.31 -32.68 36.05
C ASN A 104 -20.37 -33.23 35.11
N THR A 105 -20.40 -32.75 33.86
CA THR A 105 -21.31 -33.24 32.82
C THR A 105 -21.03 -34.70 32.50
N ALA A 106 -19.76 -35.06 32.33
CA ALA A 106 -19.35 -36.45 32.10
C ALA A 106 -19.78 -37.37 33.26
N HIS A 107 -19.65 -36.91 34.50
CA HIS A 107 -20.12 -37.67 35.67
C HIS A 107 -21.65 -37.78 35.73
N LYS A 108 -22.39 -36.73 35.37
CA LYS A 108 -23.86 -36.77 35.28
C LYS A 108 -24.33 -37.72 34.18
N ILE A 109 -23.64 -37.78 33.04
CA ILE A 109 -23.88 -38.76 31.97
C ILE A 109 -23.72 -40.18 32.50
N LYS A 110 -22.62 -40.49 33.20
CA LYS A 110 -22.43 -41.81 33.82
C LYS A 110 -23.54 -42.18 34.82
N LYS A 111 -23.98 -41.22 35.65
CA LYS A 111 -25.13 -41.44 36.57
C LYS A 111 -26.44 -41.67 35.82
N LEU A 112 -26.66 -40.96 34.72
CA LEU A 112 -27.86 -41.11 33.90
C LEU A 112 -27.88 -42.47 33.20
N GLU A 113 -26.74 -42.96 32.71
CA GLU A 113 -26.60 -44.32 32.17
C GLU A 113 -26.90 -45.39 33.22
N ALA A 114 -26.43 -45.21 34.46
CA ALA A 114 -26.75 -46.10 35.57
C ALA A 114 -28.26 -46.06 35.91
N ALA A 115 -28.87 -44.87 35.92
CA ALA A 115 -30.31 -44.72 36.12
C ALA A 115 -31.14 -45.36 34.98
N ARG A 116 -30.69 -45.25 33.73
CA ARG A 116 -31.31 -45.93 32.57
C ARG A 116 -31.27 -47.45 32.71
N LYS A 117 -30.12 -48.02 33.13
CA LYS A 117 -30.03 -49.46 33.42
C LYS A 117 -30.96 -49.87 34.56
N SER A 118 -31.04 -49.05 35.61
CA SER A 118 -31.97 -49.26 36.72
C SER A 118 -33.44 -49.20 36.26
N LEU A 119 -33.81 -48.25 35.40
CA LEU A 119 -35.15 -48.14 34.81
C LEU A 119 -35.47 -49.36 33.97
N GLN A 120 -34.53 -49.83 33.14
CA GLN A 120 -34.71 -51.04 32.35
C GLN A 120 -34.92 -52.28 33.23
N ASN A 121 -34.22 -52.39 34.35
CA ASN A 121 -34.42 -53.46 35.32
C ASN A 121 -35.79 -53.33 36.02
N ALA A 122 -36.18 -52.12 36.43
CA ALA A 122 -37.50 -51.86 37.01
C ALA A 122 -38.63 -52.19 36.03
N GLN A 123 -38.50 -51.84 34.75
CA GLN A 123 -39.46 -52.21 33.69
C GLN A 123 -39.58 -53.73 33.52
N LYS A 124 -38.47 -54.47 33.63
CA LYS A 124 -38.49 -55.94 33.63
C LYS A 124 -39.21 -56.50 34.85
N CYS A 125 -38.92 -55.96 36.04
CA CYS A 125 -39.61 -56.35 37.27
C CYS A 125 -41.12 -56.02 37.23
N TYR A 126 -41.50 -54.87 36.67
CA TYR A 126 -42.89 -54.49 36.46
C TYR A 126 -43.61 -55.45 35.53
N LYS A 127 -43.00 -55.80 34.38
CA LYS A 127 -43.56 -56.81 33.47
C LYS A 127 -43.73 -58.17 34.14
N LYS A 128 -42.77 -58.58 34.98
CA LYS A 128 -42.86 -59.83 35.74
C LYS A 128 -44.00 -59.77 36.75
N ARG A 129 -44.05 -58.75 37.60
CA ARG A 129 -45.12 -58.55 38.60
C ARG A 129 -46.50 -58.43 37.98
N LYS A 130 -46.60 -57.79 36.80
CA LYS A 130 -47.85 -57.75 36.03
C LYS A 130 -48.27 -59.15 35.60
N GLY A 131 -47.33 -59.97 35.13
CA GLY A 131 -47.60 -61.38 34.82
C GLY A 131 -48.04 -62.18 36.04
N ASP A 132 -47.38 -62.00 37.19
CA ASP A 132 -47.74 -62.65 38.46
C ASP A 132 -49.15 -62.19 38.93
N MET A 133 -49.50 -60.90 38.75
CA MET A 133 -50.82 -60.35 39.05
C MET A 133 -51.90 -60.92 38.11
N ASP A 134 -51.64 -60.99 36.81
CA ASP A 134 -52.56 -61.60 35.84
C ASP A 134 -52.78 -63.10 36.13
N GLU A 135 -51.82 -63.77 36.78
CA GLU A 135 -51.91 -65.16 37.24
C GLU A 135 -52.73 -65.27 38.53
N LEU A 136 -52.47 -64.42 39.52
CA LEU A 136 -53.28 -64.34 40.75
C LEU A 136 -54.74 -63.95 40.47
N ASP A 137 -55.01 -63.05 39.53
CA ASP A 137 -56.39 -62.70 39.11
C ASP A 137 -57.09 -63.92 38.48
N ARG A 138 -56.35 -64.72 37.70
CA ARG A 138 -56.88 -65.99 37.14
C ARG A 138 -57.15 -67.01 38.24
N GLU A 139 -56.26 -67.16 39.21
CA GLU A 139 -56.45 -68.05 40.36
C GLU A 139 -57.61 -67.58 41.24
N GLN A 140 -57.72 -66.29 41.53
CA GLN A 140 -58.82 -65.71 42.29
C GLN A 140 -60.15 -65.93 41.56
N GLY A 141 -60.21 -65.67 40.25
CA GLY A 141 -61.39 -65.93 39.43
C GLY A 141 -61.76 -67.42 39.42
N ALA A 142 -60.79 -68.33 39.35
CA ALA A 142 -61.03 -69.77 39.44
C ALA A 142 -61.55 -70.20 40.82
N VAL A 143 -61.03 -69.61 41.91
CA VAL A 143 -61.51 -69.86 43.27
C VAL A 143 -62.92 -69.29 43.47
N GLU A 144 -63.23 -68.12 42.91
CA GLU A 144 -64.57 -67.54 42.93
C GLU A 144 -65.57 -68.37 42.13
N MET A 145 -65.20 -68.86 40.93
CA MET A 145 -66.03 -69.79 40.17
C MET A 145 -66.22 -71.12 40.92
N ALA A 146 -65.16 -71.71 41.47
CA ALA A 146 -65.27 -72.94 42.26
C ALA A 146 -66.13 -72.73 43.52
N ARG A 147 -66.07 -71.54 44.13
CA ARG A 147 -66.96 -71.14 45.22
C ARG A 147 -68.41 -71.03 44.75
N GLN A 148 -68.67 -70.41 43.61
CA GLN A 148 -70.02 -70.30 43.02
C GLN A 148 -70.57 -71.68 42.68
N GLU A 149 -69.81 -72.54 41.99
CA GLU A 149 -70.20 -73.92 41.67
C GLU A 149 -70.44 -74.76 42.93
N PHE A 150 -69.72 -74.49 44.02
CA PHE A 150 -69.95 -75.15 45.29
C PHE A 150 -71.20 -74.60 45.99
N GLU A 151 -71.41 -73.28 45.98
CA GLU A 151 -72.64 -72.65 46.49
C GLU A 151 -73.88 -73.13 45.72
N GLU A 152 -73.82 -73.20 44.39
CA GLU A 152 -74.88 -73.75 43.52
C GLU A 152 -75.12 -75.23 43.79
N ARG A 153 -74.08 -76.08 43.88
CA ARG A 153 -74.24 -77.49 44.27
C ARG A 153 -74.86 -77.66 45.65
N MET A 154 -74.47 -76.83 46.62
CA MET A 154 -75.05 -76.86 47.96
C MET A 154 -76.50 -76.37 47.96
N GLU A 155 -76.86 -75.39 47.11
CA GLU A 155 -78.25 -74.96 46.90
C GLU A 155 -79.07 -76.04 46.19
N GLU A 156 -78.53 -76.74 45.19
CA GLU A 156 -79.17 -77.87 44.53
C GLU A 156 -79.36 -79.08 45.48
N GLU A 157 -78.38 -79.38 46.33
CA GLU A 157 -78.49 -80.38 47.39
C GLU A 157 -79.52 -79.95 48.47
N ALA A 158 -79.57 -78.66 48.81
CA ALA A 158 -80.59 -78.12 49.71
C ALA A 158 -82.00 -78.14 49.09
N GLN A 159 -82.13 -77.87 47.79
CA GLN A 159 -83.40 -77.91 47.06
C GLN A 159 -83.89 -79.34 46.82
N SER A 160 -82.98 -80.28 46.56
CA SER A 160 -83.32 -81.71 46.39
C SER A 160 -83.65 -82.42 47.70
N GLN A 161 -83.12 -81.96 48.84
CA GLN A 161 -83.53 -82.42 50.18
C GLN A 161 -84.71 -81.62 50.77
N GLY A 162 -85.08 -80.49 50.15
CA GLY A 162 -86.13 -79.57 50.59
C GLY A 162 -87.48 -79.72 49.86
N GLN A 163 -87.73 -80.82 49.14
CA GLN A 163 -89.05 -81.16 48.58
C GLN A 163 -89.70 -82.32 49.34
N ASP A 164 -90.01 -82.09 50.62
CA ASP A 164 -91.24 -82.60 51.23
C ASP A 164 -91.62 -81.75 52.45
N LEU A 165 -92.92 -81.47 52.57
CA LEU A 165 -93.62 -80.67 53.59
C LEU A 165 -93.68 -79.14 53.41
N GLN A 166 -94.83 -78.75 52.86
CA GLN A 166 -95.41 -77.43 52.78
C GLN A 166 -95.72 -76.76 54.14
N LEU A 167 -95.74 -75.43 54.07
CA LEU A 167 -96.74 -74.48 54.59
C LEU A 167 -96.29 -73.51 55.69
N GLU A 168 -96.46 -72.23 55.33
CA GLU A 168 -96.46 -71.03 56.16
C GLU A 168 -97.40 -71.17 57.36
N GLU A 169 -96.84 -71.16 58.57
CA GLU A 169 -97.40 -70.51 59.77
C GLU A 169 -96.46 -70.79 60.95
N ASN A 170 -95.26 -70.20 60.98
CA ASN A 170 -94.35 -70.39 62.14
C ASN A 170 -93.40 -69.21 62.45
N GLN A 171 -93.74 -67.98 62.06
CA GLN A 171 -93.13 -66.79 62.67
C GLN A 171 -93.92 -66.26 63.89
N LYS A 172 -95.13 -66.76 64.15
CA LYS A 172 -95.93 -66.39 65.35
C LYS A 172 -96.11 -67.51 66.38
N PHE A 173 -95.61 -68.71 66.11
CA PHE A 173 -95.57 -69.81 67.08
C PHE A 173 -94.33 -69.71 68.00
N GLY A 174 -93.24 -69.05 67.57
CA GLY A 174 -92.00 -68.93 68.35
C GLY A 174 -92.12 -68.15 69.68
N GLU A 175 -93.14 -67.31 69.85
CA GLU A 175 -93.36 -66.56 71.09
C GLU A 175 -94.40 -67.21 72.03
N LEU A 176 -95.28 -68.07 71.51
CA LEU A 176 -96.27 -68.83 72.30
C LEU A 176 -95.76 -70.23 72.70
N TRP A 177 -94.81 -70.81 71.95
CA TRP A 177 -94.18 -72.08 72.29
C TRP A 177 -93.32 -71.99 73.56
N ARG A 178 -92.73 -70.82 73.86
CA ARG A 178 -91.93 -70.61 75.07
C ARG A 178 -92.75 -70.65 76.36
N ARG A 179 -94.09 -70.51 76.27
CA ARG A 179 -94.99 -70.46 77.42
C ARG A 179 -95.74 -71.78 77.68
N ASN A 180 -95.69 -72.74 76.75
CA ASN A 180 -96.40 -74.02 76.85
C ASN A 180 -95.42 -75.22 76.91
N TRP A 181 -94.12 -74.99 76.76
CA TRP A 181 -93.07 -76.02 76.83
C TRP A 181 -92.76 -76.50 78.27
N GLU A 182 -93.38 -75.92 79.30
CA GLU A 182 -93.16 -76.29 80.71
C GLU A 182 -94.22 -77.26 81.31
N GLU A 183 -95.24 -77.67 80.55
CA GLU A 183 -96.20 -78.68 81.02
C GLU A 183 -96.43 -79.80 79.98
N LYS A 184 -95.97 -81.01 80.34
CA LYS A 184 -96.29 -82.33 79.76
C LYS A 184 -95.54 -82.78 78.49
N HIS A 185 -94.35 -83.34 78.73
CA HIS A 185 -93.89 -84.68 78.33
C HIS A 185 -94.18 -85.25 76.91
N HIS A 186 -93.08 -85.44 76.15
CA HIS A 186 -92.50 -86.70 75.58
C HIS A 186 -93.38 -87.65 74.70
N PRO A 187 -92.81 -88.59 73.89
CA PRO A 187 -91.62 -88.58 73.02
C PRO A 187 -91.84 -89.33 71.66
N ARG A 188 -91.00 -89.07 70.63
CA ARG A 188 -90.44 -90.04 69.64
C ARG A 188 -89.95 -89.30 68.38
N ASP A 189 -88.63 -89.29 68.15
CA ASP A 189 -88.01 -89.48 66.82
C ASP A 189 -86.47 -89.42 66.90
N HIS A 190 -85.83 -90.59 66.73
CA HIS A 190 -84.36 -90.75 66.76
C HIS A 190 -83.67 -90.43 65.41
N ARG A 191 -84.43 -90.14 64.34
CA ARG A 191 -83.88 -89.90 62.99
C ARG A 191 -83.54 -88.42 62.73
N ALA A 192 -84.23 -87.49 63.40
CA ALA A 192 -84.00 -86.04 63.29
C ALA A 192 -82.72 -85.58 64.02
N ALA A 193 -82.30 -86.28 65.08
CA ALA A 193 -81.12 -85.92 65.86
C ALA A 193 -79.79 -86.20 65.12
N LEU A 194 -79.72 -87.29 64.32
CA LEU A 194 -78.54 -87.63 63.52
C LEU A 194 -78.37 -86.73 62.29
N LEU A 195 -79.48 -86.36 61.62
CA LEU A 195 -79.44 -85.42 60.49
C LEU A 195 -78.96 -84.03 60.94
N ASN A 196 -79.46 -83.54 62.08
CA ASN A 196 -79.06 -82.25 62.64
C ASN A 196 -77.59 -82.21 63.09
N LEU A 197 -77.01 -83.34 63.54
CA LEU A 197 -75.60 -83.37 63.94
C LEU A 197 -74.66 -83.28 62.74
N VAL A 198 -74.95 -84.01 61.66
CA VAL A 198 -74.16 -83.97 60.41
C VAL A 198 -74.28 -82.60 59.74
N PHE A 199 -75.49 -82.03 59.69
CA PHE A 199 -75.73 -80.69 59.13
C PHE A 199 -75.02 -79.60 59.94
N ALA A 200 -75.01 -79.71 61.28
CA ALA A 200 -74.31 -78.76 62.15
C ALA A 200 -72.77 -78.86 62.04
N GLU A 201 -72.21 -80.03 61.77
CA GLU A 201 -70.77 -80.21 61.54
C GLU A 201 -70.34 -79.64 60.17
N GLN A 202 -71.15 -79.85 59.14
CA GLN A 202 -70.93 -79.31 57.79
C GLN A 202 -71.05 -77.76 57.77
N VAL A 203 -72.03 -77.18 58.48
CA VAL A 203 -72.18 -75.72 58.60
C VAL A 203 -70.99 -75.09 59.35
N LYS A 204 -70.46 -75.76 60.38
CA LYS A 204 -69.24 -75.29 61.08
C LYS A 204 -67.99 -75.37 60.20
N ALA A 205 -67.86 -76.42 59.39
CA ALA A 205 -66.78 -76.54 58.40
C ALA A 205 -66.89 -75.44 57.33
N TYR A 206 -68.09 -75.15 56.84
CA TYR A 206 -68.36 -74.04 55.91
C TYR A 206 -67.99 -72.68 56.51
N HIS A 207 -68.40 -72.38 57.75
CA HIS A 207 -68.04 -71.12 58.40
C HIS A 207 -66.53 -70.96 58.59
N ARG A 208 -65.80 -72.04 58.94
CA ARG A 208 -64.33 -72.00 59.02
C ARG A 208 -63.67 -71.75 57.67
N LEU A 209 -64.07 -72.48 56.62
CA LEU A 209 -63.55 -72.29 55.26
C LEU A 209 -63.87 -70.90 54.71
N LYS A 210 -65.07 -70.37 55.01
CA LYS A 210 -65.48 -69.02 54.66
C LYS A 210 -64.65 -67.95 55.38
N GLU A 211 -64.35 -68.14 56.66
CA GLU A 211 -63.46 -67.26 57.41
C GLU A 211 -62.01 -67.31 56.89
N GLU A 212 -61.50 -68.50 56.56
CA GLU A 212 -60.15 -68.64 55.98
C GLU A 212 -60.06 -68.02 54.58
N ALA A 213 -61.07 -68.24 53.74
CA ALA A 213 -61.19 -67.60 52.43
C ALA A 213 -61.32 -66.08 52.57
N SER A 214 -62.10 -65.59 53.53
CA SER A 214 -62.25 -64.15 53.80
C SER A 214 -60.95 -63.51 54.31
N LYS A 215 -60.19 -64.21 55.17
CA LYS A 215 -58.86 -63.74 55.62
C LYS A 215 -57.86 -63.68 54.47
N ARG A 216 -57.82 -64.71 53.61
CA ARG A 216 -56.94 -64.72 52.41
C ARG A 216 -57.34 -63.64 51.40
N ALA A 217 -58.64 -63.45 51.17
CA ALA A 217 -59.15 -62.38 50.31
C ALA A 217 -58.80 -60.99 50.88
N ALA A 218 -58.89 -60.79 52.19
CA ALA A 218 -58.52 -59.52 52.82
C ALA A 218 -57.01 -59.24 52.73
N THR A 219 -56.15 -60.25 52.90
CA THR A 219 -54.70 -60.07 52.73
C THR A 219 -54.34 -59.76 51.28
N LEU A 220 -54.94 -60.46 50.31
CA LEU A 220 -54.74 -60.19 48.89
C LEU A 220 -55.26 -58.79 48.50
N ALA A 221 -56.40 -58.34 49.05
CA ALA A 221 -56.93 -57.00 48.82
C ALA A 221 -56.02 -55.89 49.37
N GLN A 222 -55.43 -56.07 50.56
CA GLN A 222 -54.46 -55.12 51.12
C GLN A 222 -53.16 -55.07 50.29
N GLU A 223 -52.67 -56.22 49.81
CA GLU A 223 -51.52 -56.28 48.92
C GLU A 223 -51.81 -55.59 47.58
N LEU A 224 -52.98 -55.83 46.98
CA LEU A 224 -53.46 -55.13 45.78
C LEU A 224 -53.52 -53.62 45.97
N GLU A 225 -54.05 -53.13 47.09
CA GLU A 225 -54.14 -51.69 47.35
C GLU A 225 -52.75 -51.05 47.48
N LYS A 226 -51.80 -51.74 48.14
CA LYS A 226 -50.40 -51.30 48.21
C LYS A 226 -49.76 -51.26 46.82
N PHE A 227 -49.94 -52.31 46.01
CA PHE A 227 -49.44 -52.36 44.64
C PHE A 227 -50.04 -51.25 43.76
N ASN A 228 -51.33 -50.93 43.91
CA ASN A 228 -51.98 -49.85 43.18
C ASN A 228 -51.42 -48.47 43.55
N ARG A 229 -51.11 -48.21 44.82
CA ARG A 229 -50.48 -46.95 45.25
C ARG A 229 -49.05 -46.81 44.70
N ASP A 230 -48.26 -47.89 44.76
CA ASP A 230 -46.90 -47.91 44.22
C ASP A 230 -46.91 -47.73 42.69
N GLN A 231 -47.86 -48.37 41.98
CA GLN A 231 -48.05 -48.20 40.54
C GLN A 231 -48.39 -46.75 40.18
N LYS A 232 -49.27 -46.10 40.94
CA LYS A 232 -49.63 -44.69 40.72
C LYS A 232 -48.43 -43.76 40.92
N ALA A 233 -47.61 -43.98 41.96
CA ALA A 233 -46.39 -43.21 42.18
C ALA A 233 -45.35 -43.41 41.06
N ASP A 234 -45.20 -44.64 40.56
CA ASP A 234 -44.34 -44.94 39.41
C ASP A 234 -44.86 -44.30 38.12
N GLN A 235 -46.19 -44.26 37.92
CA GLN A 235 -46.84 -43.60 36.78
C GLN A 235 -46.63 -42.07 36.81
N ASP A 236 -46.86 -41.41 37.95
CA ASP A 236 -46.64 -39.97 38.08
C ASP A 236 -45.16 -39.60 37.85
N ARG A 237 -44.23 -40.47 38.29
CA ARG A 237 -42.79 -40.30 38.01
C ARG A 237 -42.47 -40.47 36.53
N LEU A 238 -43.11 -41.41 35.84
CA LEU A 238 -42.97 -41.61 34.40
C LEU A 238 -43.45 -40.36 33.64
N ASP A 239 -44.65 -39.88 33.95
CA ASP A 239 -45.27 -38.72 33.30
C ASP A 239 -44.41 -37.45 33.46
N LEU A 240 -43.81 -37.24 34.64
CA LEU A 240 -42.91 -36.11 34.88
C LEU A 240 -41.63 -36.20 34.02
N GLU A 241 -41.03 -37.38 33.92
CA GLU A 241 -39.84 -37.59 33.09
C GLU A 241 -40.17 -37.52 31.59
N GLU A 242 -41.37 -37.94 31.17
CA GLU A 242 -41.86 -37.77 29.80
C GLU A 242 -42.05 -36.29 29.43
N ARG A 243 -42.61 -35.47 30.34
CA ARG A 243 -42.72 -34.01 30.12
C ARG A 243 -41.34 -33.36 29.96
N LYS A 244 -40.38 -33.69 30.82
CA LYS A 244 -38.99 -33.19 30.71
C LYS A 244 -38.34 -33.63 29.39
N LYS A 245 -38.56 -34.89 28.98
CA LYS A 245 -38.08 -35.41 27.70
C LYS A 245 -38.63 -34.58 26.54
N ILE A 246 -39.94 -34.36 26.47
CA ILE A 246 -40.58 -33.58 25.40
C ILE A 246 -40.02 -32.14 25.33
N GLU A 247 -39.83 -31.49 26.49
CA GLU A 247 -39.27 -30.14 26.56
C GLU A 247 -37.82 -30.10 26.04
N THR A 248 -36.99 -31.08 26.43
CA THR A 248 -35.60 -31.18 25.93
C THR A 248 -35.55 -31.51 24.45
N GLU A 249 -36.44 -32.36 23.94
CA GLU A 249 -36.55 -32.68 22.50
C GLU A 249 -36.95 -31.46 21.68
N ALA A 250 -37.87 -30.62 22.18
CA ALA A 250 -38.24 -29.37 21.52
C ALA A 250 -37.06 -28.39 21.43
N LYS A 251 -36.28 -28.26 22.50
CA LYS A 251 -35.05 -27.43 22.53
C LYS A 251 -33.98 -27.96 21.57
N ILE A 252 -33.79 -29.28 21.49
CA ILE A 252 -32.88 -29.91 20.53
C ILE A 252 -33.33 -29.63 19.09
N LYS A 253 -34.62 -29.83 18.77
CA LYS A 253 -35.17 -29.53 17.43
C LYS A 253 -34.98 -28.07 17.04
N GLN A 254 -35.14 -27.13 17.97
CA GLN A 254 -34.85 -25.72 17.71
C GLN A 254 -33.37 -25.50 17.36
N LYS A 255 -32.44 -26.06 18.16
CA LYS A 255 -31.00 -25.91 17.92
C LYS A 255 -30.53 -26.60 16.64
N ILE A 256 -31.11 -27.73 16.26
CA ILE A 256 -30.82 -28.39 14.97
C ILE A 256 -31.22 -27.48 13.80
N ARG A 257 -32.39 -26.83 13.85
CA ARG A 257 -32.80 -25.86 12.81
C ARG A 257 -31.84 -24.68 12.69
N GLU A 258 -31.37 -24.14 13.83
CA GLU A 258 -30.34 -23.08 13.84
C GLU A 258 -29.00 -23.55 13.25
N ILE A 259 -28.62 -24.81 13.47
CA ILE A 259 -27.42 -25.42 12.88
C ILE A 259 -27.60 -25.56 11.36
N GLU A 260 -28.71 -26.11 10.90
CA GLU A 260 -29.01 -26.27 9.46
C GLU A 260 -29.04 -24.94 8.71
N GLU A 261 -29.58 -23.88 9.33
CA GLU A 261 -29.59 -22.54 8.74
C GLU A 261 -28.17 -21.95 8.64
N ASN A 262 -27.37 -22.08 9.71
CA ASN A 262 -25.98 -21.65 9.70
C ASN A 262 -25.14 -22.48 8.72
N GLN A 263 -25.41 -23.78 8.59
CA GLN A 263 -24.76 -24.66 7.63
C GLN A 263 -25.06 -24.22 6.19
N LYS A 264 -26.33 -23.94 5.85
CA LYS A 264 -26.70 -23.38 4.54
C LYS A 264 -26.08 -22.02 4.27
N ARG A 265 -25.92 -21.19 5.31
CA ARG A 265 -25.23 -19.89 5.20
C ARG A 265 -23.73 -20.08 4.97
N ILE A 266 -23.11 -21.03 5.68
CA ILE A 266 -21.71 -21.42 5.47
C ILE A 266 -21.54 -21.92 4.05
N GLU A 267 -22.37 -22.85 3.56
CA GLU A 267 -22.34 -23.35 2.18
C GLU A 267 -22.47 -22.21 1.17
N LYS A 268 -23.39 -21.26 1.35
CA LYS A 268 -23.50 -20.10 0.44
C LYS A 268 -22.29 -19.17 0.48
N LEU A 269 -21.73 -18.93 1.66
CA LEU A 269 -20.53 -18.11 1.82
C LEU A 269 -19.29 -18.84 1.31
N GLU A 270 -19.21 -20.14 1.50
CA GLU A 270 -18.18 -21.02 0.96
C GLU A 270 -18.32 -21.15 -0.54
N ASP A 271 -19.52 -21.22 -1.11
CA ASP A 271 -19.76 -21.19 -2.55
C ASP A 271 -19.41 -19.83 -3.11
N TYR A 272 -19.75 -18.73 -2.44
CA TYR A 272 -19.31 -17.39 -2.85
C TYR A 272 -17.78 -17.26 -2.79
N ILE A 273 -17.16 -17.77 -1.73
CA ILE A 273 -15.71 -17.77 -1.55
C ILE A 273 -15.03 -18.80 -2.43
N SER A 274 -15.66 -19.91 -2.80
CA SER A 274 -15.13 -21.03 -3.61
C SER A 274 -15.29 -20.74 -5.09
N THR A 275 -16.43 -20.18 -5.50
CA THR A 275 -16.53 -19.42 -6.75
C THR A 275 -15.49 -18.28 -6.78
N SER A 276 -14.98 -17.83 -5.63
CA SER A 276 -13.83 -16.90 -5.56
C SER A 276 -12.45 -17.56 -5.32
N ARG A 277 -12.35 -18.87 -5.02
CA ARG A 277 -11.12 -19.50 -4.44
C ARG A 277 -10.80 -20.89 -5.00
N CYS A 278 -11.79 -21.67 -5.43
CA CYS A 278 -11.64 -23.01 -6.01
C CYS A 278 -12.26 -23.06 -7.41
N GLY A 279 -11.40 -22.86 -8.40
CA GLY A 279 -11.56 -23.36 -9.75
C GLY A 279 -10.26 -24.06 -10.11
N ASP A 280 -9.97 -25.19 -9.44
CA ASP A 280 -8.95 -26.10 -9.95
C ASP A 280 -9.46 -26.61 -11.31
N LEU A 281 -8.76 -26.16 -12.36
CA LEU A 281 -8.98 -26.39 -13.78
C LEU A 281 -10.05 -25.48 -14.45
N ILE A 282 -9.50 -24.45 -15.11
CA ILE A 282 -10.04 -23.78 -16.32
C ILE A 282 -11.12 -22.70 -16.05
N HIS A 283 -10.64 -21.44 -16.07
CA HIS A 283 -11.36 -20.21 -16.46
C HIS A 283 -12.37 -19.61 -15.45
N ASP A 284 -11.92 -18.65 -14.62
CA ASP A 284 -12.81 -17.80 -13.81
C ASP A 284 -12.50 -16.29 -13.96
N PRO A 285 -13.44 -15.47 -14.46
CA PRO A 285 -13.21 -14.06 -14.80
C PRO A 285 -12.97 -13.12 -13.60
N ALA A 286 -13.42 -13.45 -12.38
CA ALA A 286 -13.36 -12.51 -11.25
C ALA A 286 -11.97 -12.43 -10.61
N ARG A 287 -11.26 -13.55 -10.54
CA ARG A 287 -9.89 -13.61 -9.99
C ARG A 287 -8.85 -13.25 -11.04
N GLN A 288 -9.09 -13.61 -12.31
CA GLN A 288 -8.38 -12.99 -13.44
C GLN A 288 -8.51 -11.47 -13.36
N SER A 289 -9.71 -10.92 -13.14
CA SER A 289 -9.87 -9.48 -13.04
C SER A 289 -9.08 -8.85 -11.87
N LEU A 290 -9.01 -9.49 -10.69
CA LEU A 290 -8.21 -8.97 -9.58
C LEU A 290 -6.70 -9.14 -9.78
N ASP A 291 -6.25 -10.32 -10.22
CA ASP A 291 -4.83 -10.59 -10.43
C ASP A 291 -4.30 -9.83 -11.67
N GLU A 292 -5.12 -9.64 -12.70
CA GLU A 292 -4.83 -8.79 -13.86
C GLU A 292 -4.83 -7.32 -13.48
N GLN A 293 -5.74 -6.86 -12.61
CA GLN A 293 -5.68 -5.51 -12.06
C GLN A 293 -4.44 -5.29 -11.20
N LYS A 294 -4.02 -6.27 -10.39
CA LYS A 294 -2.78 -6.18 -9.62
C LYS A 294 -1.54 -6.24 -10.52
N ARG A 295 -1.53 -7.09 -11.56
CA ARG A 295 -0.43 -7.14 -12.53
C ARG A 295 -0.31 -5.82 -13.29
N MET A 296 -1.43 -5.26 -13.74
CA MET A 296 -1.46 -3.93 -14.35
C MET A 296 -1.04 -2.83 -13.37
N GLU A 297 -1.43 -2.93 -12.09
CA GLU A 297 -0.96 -2.01 -11.04
C GLU A 297 0.56 -2.06 -10.90
N GLU A 298 1.15 -3.25 -10.82
CA GLU A 298 2.60 -3.45 -10.71
C GLU A 298 3.33 -2.90 -11.94
N GLU A 299 2.91 -3.30 -13.15
CA GLU A 299 3.49 -2.83 -14.42
C GLU A 299 3.43 -1.30 -14.55
N LEU A 300 2.27 -0.70 -14.27
CA LEU A 300 2.09 0.77 -14.33
C LEU A 300 2.85 1.48 -13.21
N THR A 301 2.98 0.88 -12.04
CA THR A 301 3.76 1.45 -10.92
C THR A 301 5.24 1.50 -11.29
N GLU A 302 5.79 0.40 -11.80
CA GLU A 302 7.18 0.35 -12.26
C GLU A 302 7.44 1.37 -13.38
N GLU A 303 6.56 1.44 -14.38
CA GLU A 303 6.69 2.39 -15.50
C GLU A 303 6.65 3.84 -15.02
N VAL A 304 5.70 4.20 -14.14
CA VAL A 304 5.57 5.57 -13.61
C VAL A 304 6.72 5.92 -12.67
N GLU A 305 7.21 4.98 -11.85
CA GLU A 305 8.35 5.23 -10.97
C GLU A 305 9.67 5.40 -11.74
N LEU A 306 9.91 4.58 -12.75
CA LEU A 306 11.07 4.72 -13.64
C LEU A 306 11.00 6.06 -14.38
N ALA A 307 9.82 6.43 -14.90
CA ALA A 307 9.62 7.72 -15.55
C ALA A 307 9.84 8.90 -14.59
N LYS A 308 9.36 8.82 -13.34
CA LYS A 308 9.61 9.86 -12.31
C LYS A 308 11.10 10.02 -12.01
N ARG A 309 11.82 8.91 -11.77
CA ARG A 309 13.28 8.93 -11.55
C ARG A 309 14.01 9.56 -12.74
N ARG A 310 13.64 9.15 -13.96
CA ARG A 310 14.25 9.69 -15.18
C ARG A 310 13.94 11.17 -15.40
N ILE A 311 12.73 11.62 -15.08
CA ILE A 311 12.36 13.05 -15.12
C ILE A 311 13.24 13.87 -14.19
N ASP A 312 13.50 13.39 -12.98
CA ASP A 312 14.34 14.09 -12.00
C ASP A 312 15.80 14.17 -12.48
N GLU A 313 16.34 13.08 -13.02
CA GLU A 313 17.67 13.06 -13.66
C GLU A 313 17.76 14.04 -14.83
N ILE A 314 16.79 14.01 -15.75
CA ILE A 314 16.74 14.92 -16.90
C ILE A 314 16.65 16.37 -16.45
N ASN A 315 15.86 16.67 -15.41
CA ASN A 315 15.77 18.03 -14.88
C ASN A 315 17.11 18.48 -14.27
N MET A 316 17.85 17.60 -13.58
CA MET A 316 19.19 17.90 -13.09
C MET A 316 20.16 18.17 -14.24
N GLU A 317 20.18 17.32 -15.28
CA GLU A 317 21.02 17.52 -16.46
C GLU A 317 20.66 18.81 -17.22
N LEU A 318 19.35 19.08 -17.38
CA LEU A 318 18.86 20.28 -18.05
C LEU A 318 19.27 21.54 -17.29
N ASN A 319 19.19 21.52 -15.96
CA ASN A 319 19.64 22.62 -15.11
C ASN A 319 21.15 22.88 -15.27
N GLN A 320 21.97 21.83 -15.30
CA GLN A 320 23.41 21.97 -15.56
C GLN A 320 23.71 22.56 -16.95
N VAL A 321 23.02 22.07 -17.99
CA VAL A 321 23.18 22.60 -19.36
C VAL A 321 22.68 24.05 -19.44
N MET A 322 21.59 24.38 -18.74
CA MET A 322 21.07 25.74 -18.66
C MET A 322 22.00 26.68 -17.90
N GLU A 323 22.69 26.21 -16.86
CA GLU A 323 23.71 26.98 -16.14
C GLU A 323 24.94 27.23 -17.03
N GLN A 324 25.43 26.20 -17.74
CA GLN A 324 26.53 26.34 -18.70
C GLN A 324 26.18 27.29 -19.87
N LEU A 325 24.94 27.20 -20.37
CA LEU A 325 24.42 28.15 -21.37
C LEU A 325 24.19 29.54 -20.76
N GLY A 326 23.81 29.62 -19.49
CA GLY A 326 23.62 30.86 -18.73
C GLY A 326 24.92 31.63 -18.55
N ASP A 327 25.99 30.93 -18.16
CA ASP A 327 27.35 31.46 -18.08
C ASP A 327 27.86 31.93 -19.46
N ALA A 328 27.58 31.16 -20.51
CA ALA A 328 27.87 31.58 -21.89
C ALA A 328 26.97 32.75 -22.36
N ARG A 329 25.85 33.00 -21.67
CA ARG A 329 24.85 34.01 -22.00
C ARG A 329 25.02 35.29 -21.18
N ILE A 330 25.73 35.30 -20.04
CA ILE A 330 26.06 36.52 -19.29
C ILE A 330 26.89 37.51 -20.13
N ASP A 331 27.53 37.03 -21.21
CA ASP A 331 28.10 37.88 -22.27
C ASP A 331 27.03 38.69 -23.08
N ARG A 332 25.72 38.57 -22.77
CA ARG A 332 24.62 39.20 -23.52
C ARG A 332 24.54 40.73 -23.46
N GLN A 333 25.12 41.37 -22.45
CA GLN A 333 25.07 42.84 -22.40
C GLN A 333 25.95 43.49 -23.50
N GLU A 334 26.92 42.74 -24.03
CA GLU A 334 27.68 43.08 -25.24
C GLU A 334 26.98 42.62 -26.54
N ASN A 335 26.01 41.69 -26.45
CA ASN A 335 25.49 40.92 -27.59
C ASN A 335 24.53 41.68 -28.52
N SER A 336 23.79 42.72 -28.09
CA SER A 336 23.00 43.52 -29.05
C SER A 336 23.91 44.34 -29.98
N ARG A 337 25.03 44.84 -29.44
CA ARG A 337 26.08 45.50 -30.22
C ARG A 337 26.84 44.49 -31.08
N GLN A 338 27.23 43.35 -30.51
CA GLN A 338 27.90 42.26 -31.23
C GLN A 338 27.04 41.72 -32.39
N GLN A 339 25.74 41.54 -32.17
CA GLN A 339 24.80 41.04 -33.18
C GLN A 339 24.61 42.05 -34.30
N ARG A 340 24.44 43.33 -33.97
CA ARG A 340 24.40 44.40 -34.98
C ARG A 340 25.71 44.52 -35.77
N LYS A 341 26.86 44.31 -35.13
CA LYS A 341 28.17 44.22 -35.80
C LYS A 341 28.25 43.02 -36.73
N ALA A 342 27.75 41.87 -36.32
CA ALA A 342 27.73 40.66 -37.14
C ALA A 342 26.80 40.84 -38.37
N GLU A 343 25.64 41.45 -38.20
CA GLU A 343 24.70 41.79 -39.30
C GLU A 343 25.34 42.76 -40.31
N ILE A 344 26.02 43.80 -39.82
CA ILE A 344 26.74 44.76 -40.68
C ILE A 344 27.92 44.09 -41.37
N LEU A 345 28.67 43.22 -40.68
CA LEU A 345 29.78 42.44 -41.24
C LEU A 345 29.30 41.51 -42.37
N GLU A 346 28.17 40.83 -42.17
CA GLU A 346 27.57 39.97 -43.19
C GLU A 346 27.09 40.79 -44.40
N SER A 347 26.57 41.99 -44.15
CA SER A 347 26.17 42.93 -45.20
C SER A 347 27.36 43.42 -46.04
N ILE A 348 28.47 43.86 -45.42
CA ILE A 348 29.68 44.28 -46.18
C ILE A 348 30.34 43.11 -46.91
N LYS A 349 30.30 41.90 -46.34
CA LYS A 349 30.82 40.69 -46.99
C LYS A 349 30.00 40.30 -48.22
N ARG A 350 28.68 40.58 -48.20
CA ARG A 350 27.79 40.40 -49.36
C ARG A 350 27.96 41.49 -50.43
N LEU A 351 28.24 42.74 -50.02
CA LEU A 351 28.48 43.87 -50.91
C LEU A 351 29.82 43.76 -51.67
N TYR A 352 30.86 43.24 -51.01
CA TYR A 352 32.20 43.09 -51.56
C TYR A 352 32.70 41.64 -51.47
N PRO A 353 32.09 40.70 -52.22
CA PRO A 353 32.45 39.30 -52.18
C PRO A 353 33.89 39.08 -52.65
N GLY A 354 34.67 38.30 -51.90
CA GLY A 354 36.07 37.99 -52.21
C GLY A 354 37.08 39.05 -51.78
N SER A 355 36.66 40.31 -51.61
CA SER A 355 37.51 41.40 -51.09
C SER A 355 37.49 41.52 -49.57
N VAL A 356 36.37 41.14 -48.93
CA VAL A 356 36.25 41.10 -47.46
C VAL A 356 36.34 39.64 -46.99
N TYR A 357 37.44 39.28 -46.32
CA TYR A 357 37.66 37.92 -45.85
C TYR A 357 36.82 37.61 -44.59
N GLY A 358 36.82 38.54 -43.64
CA GLY A 358 36.14 38.40 -42.34
C GLY A 358 36.98 38.91 -41.19
N ARG A 359 36.55 38.65 -39.94
CA ARG A 359 37.34 39.00 -38.75
C ARG A 359 38.46 37.99 -38.52
N LEU A 360 39.54 38.43 -37.90
CA LEU A 360 40.68 37.56 -37.60
C LEU A 360 40.29 36.34 -36.74
N ILE A 361 39.36 36.50 -35.78
CA ILE A 361 38.84 35.40 -34.95
C ILE A 361 38.11 34.32 -35.76
N ASP A 362 37.46 34.69 -36.87
CA ASP A 362 36.70 33.76 -37.71
C ASP A 362 37.63 32.99 -38.69
N LEU A 363 38.83 33.54 -38.95
CA LEU A 363 39.76 33.08 -39.99
C LEU A 363 40.97 32.30 -39.44
N CYS A 364 41.13 32.26 -38.12
CA CYS A 364 42.23 31.53 -37.50
C CYS A 364 41.78 30.80 -36.23
N GLN A 365 42.54 29.80 -35.79
CA GLN A 365 42.27 29.08 -34.56
C GLN A 365 43.58 28.60 -33.91
N PRO A 366 43.74 28.76 -32.58
CA PRO A 366 44.87 28.18 -31.87
C PRO A 366 44.92 26.65 -32.06
N THR A 367 46.11 26.11 -32.30
CA THR A 367 46.33 24.67 -32.52
C THR A 367 45.93 23.80 -31.32
N GLN A 368 46.15 24.29 -30.09
CA GLN A 368 45.82 23.59 -28.85
C GLN A 368 45.11 24.53 -27.88
N LYS A 369 44.21 23.97 -27.07
CA LYS A 369 43.42 24.72 -26.08
C LYS A 369 44.28 25.50 -25.08
N LYS A 370 45.42 24.93 -24.67
CA LYS A 370 46.35 25.56 -23.72
C LYS A 370 46.87 26.93 -24.19
N PHE A 371 46.93 27.16 -25.50
CA PHE A 371 47.42 28.41 -26.07
C PHE A 371 46.34 29.47 -26.30
N GLN A 372 45.05 29.15 -26.10
CA GLN A 372 43.95 30.10 -26.37
C GLN A 372 44.12 31.41 -25.60
N ILE A 373 44.45 31.35 -24.30
CA ILE A 373 44.62 32.54 -23.46
C ILE A 373 45.80 33.40 -23.95
N ALA A 374 46.94 32.76 -24.24
CA ALA A 374 48.13 33.44 -24.76
C ALA A 374 47.87 34.09 -26.13
N VAL A 375 47.22 33.38 -27.05
CA VAL A 375 46.86 33.90 -28.38
C VAL A 375 45.87 35.06 -28.26
N THR A 376 44.84 34.94 -27.42
CA THR A 376 43.88 36.02 -27.14
C THR A 376 44.58 37.28 -26.63
N LYS A 377 45.58 37.13 -25.76
CA LYS A 377 46.36 38.26 -25.25
C LYS A 377 47.20 38.95 -26.33
N VAL A 378 47.84 38.17 -27.20
CA VAL A 378 48.72 38.70 -28.26
C VAL A 378 47.91 39.36 -29.36
N LEU A 379 46.83 38.74 -29.82
CA LEU A 379 45.95 39.32 -30.84
C LEU A 379 45.20 40.53 -30.29
N GLY A 380 44.75 40.48 -29.03
CA GLY A 380 44.13 41.61 -28.35
C GLY A 380 42.98 42.22 -29.15
N LYS A 381 43.09 43.52 -29.48
CA LYS A 381 42.08 44.23 -30.29
C LYS A 381 42.01 43.72 -31.74
N ASN A 382 43.10 43.14 -32.25
CA ASN A 382 43.16 42.63 -33.62
C ASN A 382 42.32 41.35 -33.81
N MET A 383 41.82 40.72 -32.74
CA MET A 383 40.90 39.58 -32.85
C MET A 383 39.63 39.95 -33.62
N ASP A 384 39.10 41.15 -33.39
CA ASP A 384 37.88 41.65 -34.03
C ASP A 384 38.17 42.47 -35.31
N ALA A 385 39.45 42.63 -35.69
CA ALA A 385 39.82 43.36 -36.88
C ALA A 385 39.41 42.61 -38.15
N ILE A 386 38.82 43.35 -39.10
CA ILE A 386 38.30 42.83 -40.36
C ILE A 386 39.40 42.89 -41.42
N ILE A 387 39.72 41.75 -42.02
CA ILE A 387 40.75 41.63 -43.05
C ILE A 387 40.13 41.88 -44.42
N VAL A 388 40.73 42.79 -45.17
CA VAL A 388 40.31 43.17 -46.53
C VAL A 388 41.48 43.09 -47.50
N ASP A 389 41.18 42.91 -48.78
CA ASP A 389 42.17 42.80 -49.85
C ASP A 389 42.98 44.10 -50.06
N SER A 390 42.30 45.25 -50.08
CA SER A 390 42.86 46.54 -50.46
C SER A 390 42.51 47.69 -49.52
N GLU A 391 43.32 48.74 -49.53
CA GLU A 391 43.04 49.97 -48.76
C GLU A 391 41.72 50.63 -49.23
N LYS A 392 41.43 50.56 -50.54
CA LYS A 392 40.22 51.12 -51.13
C LYS A 392 38.95 50.46 -50.56
N THR A 393 38.89 49.13 -50.57
CA THR A 393 37.74 48.39 -50.03
C THR A 393 37.58 48.62 -48.54
N GLY A 394 38.68 48.78 -47.80
CA GLY A 394 38.66 49.21 -46.40
C GLY A 394 37.97 50.56 -46.21
N ARG A 395 38.32 51.59 -47.00
CA ARG A 395 37.67 52.92 -46.92
C ARG A 395 36.18 52.86 -47.27
N ASP A 396 35.83 52.09 -48.31
CA ASP A 396 34.43 51.92 -48.74
C ASP A 396 33.59 51.23 -47.64
N CYS A 397 34.14 50.20 -46.98
CA CYS A 397 33.49 49.55 -45.84
C CYS A 397 33.31 50.51 -44.65
N ILE A 398 34.31 51.35 -44.34
CA ILE A 398 34.20 52.35 -43.27
C ILE A 398 33.08 53.36 -43.60
N GLN A 399 32.97 53.78 -44.85
CA GLN A 399 31.90 54.67 -45.30
C GLN A 399 30.52 54.02 -45.15
N TYR A 400 30.38 52.76 -45.55
CA TYR A 400 29.15 52.01 -45.37
C TYR A 400 28.74 51.86 -43.88
N ILE A 401 29.69 51.55 -43.00
CA ILE A 401 29.42 51.46 -41.55
C ILE A 401 28.93 52.80 -40.99
N LYS A 402 29.51 53.93 -41.43
CA LYS A 402 29.05 55.26 -41.03
C LYS A 402 27.62 55.55 -41.48
N GLU A 403 27.27 55.17 -42.71
CA GLU A 403 25.91 55.34 -43.25
C GLU A 403 24.87 54.53 -42.48
N GLN A 404 25.21 53.29 -42.10
CA GLN A 404 24.37 52.43 -41.26
C GLN A 404 24.36 52.81 -39.78
N ARG A 405 25.07 53.89 -39.40
CA ARG A 405 25.29 54.32 -38.01
C ARG A 405 25.79 53.19 -37.12
N GLY A 406 26.64 52.34 -37.67
CA GLY A 406 27.32 51.27 -36.96
C GLY A 406 28.48 51.80 -36.10
N GLU A 407 28.97 50.96 -35.19
CA GLU A 407 30.15 51.29 -34.40
C GLU A 407 31.42 51.23 -35.26
N PRO A 408 32.46 52.06 -34.98
CA PRO A 408 33.72 52.01 -35.71
C PRO A 408 34.42 50.65 -35.55
N GLU A 409 34.76 50.02 -36.67
CA GLU A 409 35.53 48.78 -36.73
C GLU A 409 36.94 49.02 -37.29
N THR A 410 37.88 48.12 -36.96
CA THR A 410 39.27 48.19 -37.45
C THR A 410 39.43 47.33 -38.69
N PHE A 411 39.97 47.90 -39.77
CA PHE A 411 40.22 47.20 -41.03
C PHE A 411 41.73 46.99 -41.25
N LEU A 412 42.11 45.82 -41.74
CA LEU A 412 43.49 45.45 -42.09
C LEU A 412 43.60 45.16 -43.59
N PRO A 413 44.00 46.15 -44.41
CA PRO A 413 44.15 45.99 -45.86
C PRO A 413 45.45 45.27 -46.23
N LEU A 414 45.37 44.11 -46.88
CA LEU A 414 46.53 43.23 -47.14
C LEU A 414 47.55 43.80 -48.15
N ASP A 415 47.14 44.70 -49.04
CA ASP A 415 48.00 45.40 -49.99
C ASP A 415 48.91 46.44 -49.32
N TYR A 416 48.36 47.21 -48.37
CA TYR A 416 49.01 48.34 -47.70
C TYR A 416 49.62 47.98 -46.35
N LEU A 417 49.36 46.76 -45.83
CA LEU A 417 49.86 46.35 -44.52
C LEU A 417 51.38 46.17 -44.51
N GLU A 418 52.09 47.11 -43.86
CA GLU A 418 53.51 47.00 -43.60
C GLU A 418 53.80 45.97 -42.51
N VAL A 419 54.49 44.90 -42.89
CA VAL A 419 54.86 43.81 -41.97
C VAL A 419 56.34 43.51 -42.04
N LYS A 420 56.95 43.30 -40.87
CA LYS A 420 58.32 42.78 -40.79
C LYS A 420 58.28 41.27 -40.95
N PRO A 421 59.17 40.67 -41.76
CA PRO A 421 59.27 39.23 -41.87
C PRO A 421 59.52 38.59 -40.50
N THR A 422 58.93 37.41 -40.29
CA THR A 422 59.11 36.63 -39.06
C THR A 422 60.56 36.17 -38.95
N ASP A 423 61.20 36.41 -37.81
CA ASP A 423 62.61 36.01 -37.60
C ASP A 423 62.70 34.51 -37.30
N GLU A 424 63.29 33.75 -38.23
CA GLU A 424 63.40 32.30 -38.12
C GLU A 424 64.34 31.85 -36.99
N LYS A 425 65.31 32.68 -36.60
CA LYS A 425 66.25 32.37 -35.50
C LYS A 425 65.54 32.24 -34.16
N LEU A 426 64.38 32.87 -34.00
CA LEU A 426 63.58 32.79 -32.78
C LEU A 426 62.91 31.42 -32.61
N ARG A 427 62.86 30.57 -33.65
CA ARG A 427 62.37 29.19 -33.56
C ARG A 427 63.34 28.24 -32.85
N GLU A 428 64.63 28.58 -32.82
CA GLU A 428 65.67 27.76 -32.18
C GLU A 428 65.75 27.98 -30.66
N LEU A 429 65.03 28.97 -30.13
CA LEU A 429 65.02 29.29 -28.69
C LEU A 429 64.34 28.16 -27.89
N ARG A 430 65.12 27.47 -27.04
CA ARG A 430 64.59 26.45 -26.14
C ARG A 430 63.65 27.06 -25.11
N GLY A 431 62.47 26.48 -24.96
CA GLY A 431 61.45 26.88 -23.98
C GLY A 431 60.45 27.93 -24.47
N ALA A 432 60.54 28.36 -25.73
CA ALA A 432 59.56 29.26 -26.33
C ALA A 432 59.24 28.85 -27.78
N LYS A 433 58.04 29.21 -28.25
CA LYS A 433 57.61 29.04 -29.64
C LYS A 433 57.05 30.34 -30.18
N LEU A 434 57.17 30.60 -31.48
CA LEU A 434 56.52 31.76 -32.08
C LEU A 434 55.00 31.59 -32.03
N VAL A 435 54.29 32.67 -31.67
CA VAL A 435 52.84 32.65 -31.54
C VAL A 435 52.16 32.36 -32.89
N ILE A 436 52.72 32.87 -33.98
CA ILE A 436 52.21 32.60 -35.34
C ILE A 436 52.24 31.11 -35.71
N ASP A 437 53.24 30.35 -35.23
CA ASP A 437 53.37 28.91 -35.52
C ASP A 437 52.37 28.07 -34.69
N VAL A 438 51.77 28.67 -33.66
CA VAL A 438 50.78 28.05 -32.77
C VAL A 438 49.34 28.30 -33.24
N ILE A 439 49.17 29.12 -34.28
CA ILE A 439 47.87 29.48 -34.85
C ILE A 439 47.71 28.80 -36.22
N ARG A 440 46.60 28.07 -36.43
CA ARG A 440 46.16 27.61 -37.75
C ARG A 440 45.31 28.70 -38.39
N TYR A 441 45.44 28.91 -39.68
CA TYR A 441 44.75 30.00 -40.37
C TYR A 441 44.40 29.63 -41.80
N GLU A 442 43.27 30.14 -42.27
CA GLU A 442 42.75 29.89 -43.61
C GLU A 442 41.95 31.12 -44.06
N PRO A 443 42.15 31.67 -45.27
CA PRO A 443 43.04 31.27 -46.37
C PRO A 443 44.48 31.84 -46.29
N LEU A 444 45.44 31.31 -47.06
CA LEU A 444 46.88 31.63 -46.96
C LEU A 444 47.25 33.13 -47.06
N GLN A 445 46.43 33.92 -47.75
CA GLN A 445 46.63 35.36 -47.96
C GLN A 445 46.62 36.16 -46.64
N ILE A 446 45.95 35.65 -45.60
CA ILE A 446 45.86 36.33 -44.30
C ILE A 446 47.14 36.21 -43.46
N LYS A 447 48.16 35.48 -43.95
CA LYS A 447 49.46 35.36 -43.28
C LYS A 447 50.06 36.73 -42.96
N LYS A 448 49.94 37.73 -43.85
CA LYS A 448 50.39 39.11 -43.58
C LYS A 448 49.67 39.71 -42.37
N ALA A 449 48.36 39.55 -42.26
CA ALA A 449 47.60 40.06 -41.12
C ALA A 449 48.02 39.42 -39.78
N LEU A 450 48.32 38.11 -39.78
CA LEU A 450 48.88 37.44 -38.61
C LEU A 450 50.30 37.87 -38.29
N GLN A 451 51.15 38.12 -39.29
CA GLN A 451 52.48 38.69 -39.09
C GLN A 451 52.42 40.11 -38.51
N TYR A 452 51.43 40.91 -38.90
CA TYR A 452 51.18 42.22 -38.29
C TYR A 452 50.74 42.08 -36.82
N ALA A 453 49.75 41.23 -36.55
CA ALA A 453 49.16 41.11 -35.22
C ALA A 453 50.10 40.41 -34.22
N CYS A 454 50.78 39.34 -34.63
CA CYS A 454 51.66 38.55 -33.77
C CYS A 454 53.12 39.04 -33.81
N GLY A 455 53.60 39.52 -34.96
CA GLY A 455 55.00 39.84 -35.18
C GLY A 455 55.93 38.68 -34.77
N ASN A 456 56.99 39.02 -34.05
CA ASN A 456 57.94 38.07 -33.46
C ASN A 456 57.59 37.75 -32.00
N ALA A 457 56.30 37.67 -31.65
CA ALA A 457 55.87 37.29 -30.31
C ALA A 457 56.18 35.82 -30.02
N LEU A 458 56.64 35.54 -28.81
CA LEU A 458 56.94 34.20 -28.32
C LEU A 458 55.98 33.79 -27.21
N VAL A 459 55.47 32.56 -27.27
CA VAL A 459 54.73 31.93 -26.18
C VAL A 459 55.65 31.01 -25.38
N CYS A 460 55.59 31.12 -24.06
CA CYS A 460 56.32 30.28 -23.10
C CYS A 460 55.32 29.57 -22.17
N GLU A 461 55.72 28.44 -21.60
CA GLU A 461 54.82 27.68 -20.70
C GLU A 461 54.65 28.40 -19.35
N ASN A 462 55.74 28.90 -18.78
CA ASN A 462 55.76 29.54 -17.46
C ASN A 462 56.04 31.05 -17.55
N VAL A 463 55.57 31.79 -16.54
CA VAL A 463 55.80 33.25 -16.42
C VAL A 463 57.27 33.57 -16.21
N GLU A 464 57.98 32.74 -15.46
CA GLU A 464 59.40 32.89 -15.16
C GLU A 464 60.26 32.70 -16.43
N ASP A 465 59.93 31.69 -17.23
CA ASP A 465 60.57 31.44 -18.52
C ASP A 465 60.29 32.59 -19.49
N ALA A 466 59.03 33.07 -19.56
CA ALA A 466 58.66 34.23 -20.37
C ALA A 466 59.44 35.49 -19.98
N ARG A 467 59.58 35.75 -18.67
CA ARG A 467 60.37 36.88 -18.14
C ARG A 467 61.85 36.75 -18.48
N ARG A 468 62.42 35.55 -18.29
CA ARG A 468 63.84 35.27 -18.59
C ARG A 468 64.14 35.47 -20.07
N ILE A 469 63.25 35.05 -20.97
CA ILE A 469 63.46 35.20 -22.41
C ILE A 469 63.22 36.65 -22.86
N ALA A 470 62.24 37.36 -22.30
CA ALA A 470 61.97 38.76 -22.62
C ALA A 470 63.11 39.71 -22.21
N PHE A 471 63.67 39.52 -21.01
CA PHE A 471 64.64 40.47 -20.42
C PHE A 471 66.05 39.91 -20.19
N GLY A 472 66.20 38.58 -20.10
CA GLY A 472 67.44 37.91 -19.69
C GLY A 472 68.13 37.05 -20.77
N GLY A 473 67.65 37.05 -22.01
CA GLY A 473 68.15 36.13 -23.04
C GLY A 473 69.62 36.34 -23.46
N PRO A 474 70.33 35.28 -23.91
CA PRO A 474 71.71 35.34 -24.42
C PRO A 474 71.90 36.17 -25.69
N TYR A 475 70.82 36.67 -26.31
CA TYR A 475 70.83 37.68 -27.37
C TYR A 475 71.48 39.02 -26.94
N ARG A 476 71.70 39.21 -25.63
CA ARG A 476 72.51 40.30 -25.06
C ARG A 476 74.00 40.21 -25.41
N HIS A 477 74.54 39.01 -25.65
CA HIS A 477 76.01 38.79 -25.70
C HIS A 477 76.62 38.71 -27.10
N LYS A 478 75.84 38.51 -28.18
CA LYS A 478 76.37 38.30 -29.54
C LYS A 478 76.34 39.51 -30.48
N VAL A 479 75.81 40.67 -30.04
CA VAL A 479 75.71 41.90 -30.86
C VAL A 479 76.75 42.96 -30.45
N ASN A 480 77.81 42.57 -29.73
CA ASN A 480 78.93 43.47 -29.39
C ASN A 480 80.22 43.20 -30.19
N SER A 481 80.15 42.41 -31.26
CA SER A 481 81.29 42.22 -32.17
C SER A 481 80.86 42.52 -33.60
N LEU A 482 81.37 43.61 -34.15
CA LEU A 482 81.32 44.04 -35.57
C LEU A 482 80.01 44.66 -36.08
N SER A 483 79.74 45.91 -35.70
CA SER A 483 79.45 47.01 -36.65
C SER A 483 79.19 48.31 -35.87
N SER A 484 79.95 49.33 -36.24
CA SER A 484 79.97 50.69 -35.71
C SER A 484 78.67 51.46 -35.92
N GLU A 485 78.47 52.46 -35.06
CA GLU A 485 77.56 53.62 -35.21
C GLU A 485 76.05 53.35 -35.10
N THR A 486 75.61 52.92 -33.91
CA THR A 486 74.32 53.39 -33.36
C THR A 486 74.38 53.34 -31.83
N ALA A 487 73.77 54.31 -31.16
CA ALA A 487 73.91 54.59 -29.73
C ALA A 487 73.84 53.35 -28.80
N PRO A 488 74.62 53.31 -27.70
CA PRO A 488 74.62 52.19 -26.75
C PRO A 488 73.32 52.18 -25.95
N GLY A 489 72.35 51.34 -26.35
CA GLY A 489 71.09 51.21 -25.60
C GLY A 489 70.02 50.28 -26.17
N SER A 490 70.05 49.90 -27.45
CA SER A 490 69.00 49.07 -28.06
C SER A 490 69.26 47.56 -27.89
N SER A 491 69.25 47.08 -26.64
CA SER A 491 69.10 45.64 -26.37
C SER A 491 67.86 45.10 -27.10
N ALA A 492 68.04 44.10 -27.97
CA ALA A 492 66.95 43.50 -28.74
C ALA A 492 66.01 42.69 -27.84
N ARG A 493 65.10 43.39 -27.16
CA ARG A 493 64.05 42.80 -26.32
C ARG A 493 63.01 42.12 -27.21
N VAL A 494 62.55 40.94 -26.80
CA VAL A 494 61.53 40.16 -27.53
C VAL A 494 60.21 40.23 -26.76
N LEU A 495 59.10 40.27 -27.50
CA LEU A 495 57.76 40.22 -26.92
C LEU A 495 57.48 38.77 -26.50
N THR A 496 57.25 38.50 -25.22
CA THR A 496 56.92 37.16 -24.73
C THR A 496 55.60 37.14 -23.99
N VAL A 497 54.86 36.05 -24.09
CA VAL A 497 53.61 35.80 -23.39
C VAL A 497 53.67 34.42 -22.71
N ALA A 498 53.18 34.32 -21.49
CA ALA A 498 53.01 33.05 -20.80
C ALA A 498 51.60 32.47 -21.02
N LEU A 499 51.39 31.18 -20.73
CA LEU A 499 50.10 30.51 -20.95
C LEU A 499 48.95 31.11 -20.11
N ASP A 500 49.28 31.72 -18.97
CA ASP A 500 48.34 32.43 -18.09
C ASP A 500 47.86 33.78 -18.67
N GLY A 501 48.47 34.24 -19.78
CA GLY A 501 48.17 35.52 -20.40
C GLY A 501 49.00 36.70 -19.88
N THR A 502 50.05 36.45 -19.08
CA THR A 502 51.01 37.49 -18.68
C THR A 502 51.91 37.83 -19.87
N LEU A 503 51.88 39.11 -20.30
CA LEU A 503 52.58 39.62 -21.47
C LEU A 503 53.72 40.56 -21.06
N PHE A 504 54.93 40.28 -21.57
CA PHE A 504 56.13 41.10 -21.41
C PHE A 504 56.44 41.82 -22.73
N GLN A 505 56.22 43.13 -22.76
CA GLN A 505 56.49 43.93 -23.95
C GLN A 505 57.96 44.29 -24.12
N LYS A 506 58.37 44.57 -25.37
CA LYS A 506 59.71 45.08 -25.70
C LYS A 506 60.03 46.40 -24.99
N SER A 507 59.02 47.21 -24.72
CA SER A 507 59.13 48.46 -23.95
C SER A 507 59.53 48.23 -22.49
N GLY A 508 59.33 47.04 -21.94
CA GLY A 508 59.48 46.74 -20.52
C GLY A 508 58.16 46.71 -19.74
N VAL A 509 57.04 47.06 -20.37
CA VAL A 509 55.72 46.99 -19.74
C VAL A 509 55.31 45.52 -19.56
N ILE A 510 54.82 45.21 -18.36
CA ILE A 510 54.27 43.89 -18.01
C ILE A 510 52.76 44.05 -17.85
N SER A 511 51.97 43.26 -18.56
CA SER A 511 50.50 43.30 -18.46
C SER A 511 49.92 41.92 -18.19
N GLY A 512 49.06 41.80 -17.17
CA GLY A 512 48.37 40.57 -16.78
C GLY A 512 46.86 40.65 -16.97
N GLY A 513 46.12 39.71 -16.36
CA GLY A 513 44.64 39.68 -16.34
C GLY A 513 44.03 38.32 -16.73
N ALA A 514 44.39 37.24 -16.01
CA ALA A 514 44.00 35.88 -16.39
C ALA A 514 42.47 35.64 -16.42
N SER A 515 41.69 36.27 -15.53
CA SER A 515 40.23 36.10 -15.47
C SER A 515 39.53 36.67 -16.72
N ASP A 516 39.82 37.93 -17.07
CA ASP A 516 39.24 38.59 -18.25
C ASP A 516 39.69 37.92 -19.56
N LEU A 517 40.95 37.47 -19.61
CA LEU A 517 41.47 36.74 -20.76
C LEU A 517 40.83 35.37 -20.91
N LYS A 518 40.50 34.69 -19.79
CA LYS A 518 39.79 33.42 -19.81
C LYS A 518 38.37 33.59 -20.35
N ALA A 519 37.66 34.67 -19.99
CA ALA A 519 36.37 35.00 -20.58
C ALA A 519 36.49 35.24 -22.10
N LYS A 520 37.42 36.10 -22.53
CA LYS A 520 37.66 36.37 -23.96
C LYS A 520 38.12 35.14 -24.75
N ALA A 521 38.88 34.24 -24.13
CA ALA A 521 39.33 33.00 -24.75
C ALA A 521 38.19 31.99 -24.98
N ARG A 522 37.08 32.06 -24.24
CA ARG A 522 35.89 31.22 -24.50
C ARG A 522 35.24 31.51 -25.85
N ARG A 523 35.47 32.70 -26.44
CA ARG A 523 35.00 33.04 -27.80
C ARG A 523 35.55 32.09 -28.88
N TRP A 524 36.68 31.42 -28.63
CA TRP A 524 37.23 30.41 -29.54
C TRP A 524 36.47 29.08 -29.53
N ASP A 525 35.61 28.84 -28.51
CA ASP A 525 34.88 27.59 -28.29
C ASP A 525 33.41 27.68 -28.77
N GLU A 526 33.09 28.53 -29.76
CA GLU A 526 31.71 28.75 -30.25
C GLU A 526 30.99 27.44 -30.66
N LYS A 527 31.75 26.48 -31.22
CA LYS A 527 31.27 25.11 -31.52
C LYS A 527 30.84 24.31 -30.28
N ALA A 528 31.31 24.65 -29.09
CA ALA A 528 30.87 24.03 -27.84
C ALA A 528 29.51 24.56 -27.39
N VAL A 529 29.19 25.82 -27.69
CA VAL A 529 27.88 26.42 -27.39
C VAL A 529 26.77 25.76 -28.22
N ASP A 530 27.03 25.49 -29.50
CA ASP A 530 26.03 24.80 -30.34
C ASP A 530 25.82 23.34 -29.89
N LYS A 531 26.88 22.64 -29.47
CA LYS A 531 26.73 21.30 -28.86
C LYS A 531 25.90 21.31 -27.57
N LEU A 532 26.00 22.38 -26.77
CA LEU A 532 25.18 22.54 -25.57
C LEU A 532 23.71 22.83 -25.91
N LYS A 533 23.43 23.56 -27.00
CA LYS A 533 22.05 23.75 -27.50
C LYS A 533 21.45 22.43 -27.99
N ASP A 534 22.19 21.65 -28.77
CA ASP A 534 21.72 20.34 -29.24
C ASP A 534 21.44 19.39 -28.07
N ARG A 535 22.30 19.40 -27.05
CA ARG A 535 22.09 18.59 -25.83
C ARG A 535 20.84 19.02 -25.06
N LYS A 536 20.60 20.33 -24.95
CA LYS A 536 19.39 20.87 -24.34
C LYS A 536 18.13 20.40 -25.08
N GLU A 537 18.14 20.45 -26.41
CA GLU A 537 17.01 20.02 -27.23
C GLU A 537 16.69 18.54 -27.01
N LYS A 538 17.71 17.67 -27.06
CA LYS A 538 17.55 16.22 -26.78
C LYS A 538 16.97 15.93 -25.40
N LEU A 539 17.49 16.57 -24.35
CA LEU A 539 16.98 16.43 -22.99
C LEU A 539 15.53 16.93 -22.87
N THR A 540 15.17 17.99 -23.60
CA THR A 540 13.82 18.53 -23.61
C THR A 540 12.83 17.58 -24.30
N ASP A 541 13.26 16.90 -25.37
CA ASP A 541 12.42 15.91 -26.05
C ASP A 541 12.27 14.62 -25.23
N GLU A 542 13.34 14.14 -24.60
CA GLU A 542 13.28 13.01 -23.67
C GLU A 542 12.34 13.33 -22.48
N LEU A 543 12.38 14.56 -21.96
CA LEU A 543 11.45 15.02 -20.91
C LEU A 543 9.99 14.93 -21.37
N LYS A 544 9.67 15.32 -22.61
CA LYS A 544 8.30 15.22 -23.15
C LYS A 544 7.84 13.77 -23.22
N GLU A 545 8.72 12.85 -23.59
CA GLU A 545 8.42 11.42 -23.66
C GLU A 545 8.14 10.83 -22.27
N GLN A 546 9.01 11.10 -21.30
CA GLN A 546 8.81 10.66 -19.92
C GLN A 546 7.56 11.29 -19.28
N MET A 547 7.21 12.52 -19.65
CA MET A 547 5.96 13.16 -19.22
C MET A 547 4.72 12.48 -19.79
N LYS A 548 4.79 11.77 -20.92
CA LYS A 548 3.68 10.92 -21.41
C LYS A 548 3.53 9.67 -20.56
N ALA A 549 4.62 9.00 -20.21
CA ALA A 549 4.60 7.85 -19.30
C ALA A 549 4.03 8.24 -17.92
N LYS A 550 4.42 9.42 -17.40
CA LYS A 550 3.86 9.96 -16.15
C LYS A 550 2.34 10.19 -16.21
N ARG A 551 1.73 10.45 -17.38
CA ARG A 551 0.26 10.61 -17.47
C ARG A 551 -0.49 9.32 -17.12
N LYS A 552 0.13 8.16 -17.28
CA LYS A 552 -0.40 6.87 -16.83
C LYS A 552 -0.56 6.79 -15.31
N GLU A 553 -0.01 7.74 -14.54
CA GLU A 553 -0.26 7.85 -13.09
C GLU A 553 -1.75 8.01 -12.75
N ALA A 554 -2.53 8.63 -13.64
CA ALA A 554 -3.99 8.72 -13.47
C ALA A 554 -4.67 7.35 -13.62
N GLU A 555 -4.25 6.57 -14.62
CA GLU A 555 -4.72 5.20 -14.86
C GLU A 555 -4.31 4.28 -13.71
N LEU A 556 -3.08 4.40 -13.22
CA LEU A 556 -2.59 3.67 -12.05
C LEU A 556 -3.48 3.90 -10.82
N ARG A 557 -3.85 5.15 -10.51
CA ARG A 557 -4.74 5.46 -9.38
C ARG A 557 -6.13 4.83 -9.52
N GLN A 558 -6.63 4.76 -10.75
CA GLN A 558 -7.92 4.12 -11.03
C GLN A 558 -7.83 2.60 -10.79
N VAL A 559 -6.79 1.94 -11.32
CA VAL A 559 -6.56 0.50 -11.14
C VAL A 559 -6.35 0.16 -9.65
N GLN A 560 -5.56 0.96 -8.92
CA GLN A 560 -5.36 0.82 -7.48
C GLN A 560 -6.67 0.87 -6.67
N SER A 561 -7.55 1.83 -6.99
CA SER A 561 -8.85 1.96 -6.34
C SER A 561 -9.74 0.73 -6.58
N GLN A 562 -9.74 0.21 -7.81
CA GLN A 562 -10.51 -0.97 -8.19
C GLN A 562 -9.97 -2.24 -7.50
N ALA A 563 -8.65 -2.43 -7.51
CA ALA A 563 -7.98 -3.55 -6.84
C ALA A 563 -8.25 -3.53 -5.33
N HIS A 564 -8.15 -2.36 -4.69
CA HIS A 564 -8.43 -2.19 -3.26
C HIS A 564 -9.89 -2.49 -2.92
N GLY A 565 -10.84 -2.03 -3.74
CA GLY A 565 -12.26 -2.29 -3.55
C GLY A 565 -12.61 -3.78 -3.64
N LEU A 566 -12.03 -4.50 -4.61
CA LEU A 566 -12.16 -5.95 -4.73
C LEU A 566 -11.54 -6.69 -3.53
N GLN A 567 -10.35 -6.27 -3.10
CA GLN A 567 -9.66 -6.89 -1.96
C GLN A 567 -10.44 -6.72 -0.64
N MET A 568 -11.04 -5.55 -0.42
CA MET A 568 -11.83 -5.30 0.79
C MET A 568 -13.11 -6.14 0.84
N ARG A 569 -13.79 -6.31 -0.31
CA ARG A 569 -14.97 -7.19 -0.44
C ARG A 569 -14.64 -8.65 -0.13
N LEU A 570 -13.50 -9.13 -0.63
CA LEU A 570 -13.01 -10.48 -0.35
C LEU A 570 -12.71 -10.65 1.15
N LYS A 571 -12.05 -9.67 1.77
CA LYS A 571 -11.72 -9.69 3.21
C LYS A 571 -12.96 -9.70 4.09
N TYR A 572 -13.97 -8.88 3.78
CA TYR A 572 -15.23 -8.86 4.53
C TYR A 572 -15.95 -10.20 4.46
N SER A 573 -16.03 -10.79 3.27
CA SER A 573 -16.69 -12.09 3.05
C SER A 573 -15.98 -13.22 3.81
N GLN A 574 -14.64 -13.19 3.87
CA GLN A 574 -13.85 -14.13 4.66
C GLN A 574 -14.11 -13.98 6.17
N SER A 575 -14.17 -12.74 6.67
CA SER A 575 -14.49 -12.48 8.08
C SER A 575 -15.91 -12.95 8.45
N ASP A 576 -16.90 -12.74 7.57
CA ASP A 576 -18.28 -13.20 7.81
C ASP A 576 -18.35 -14.74 7.83
N LEU A 577 -17.59 -15.41 6.95
CA LEU A 577 -17.48 -16.87 6.95
C LEU A 577 -16.89 -17.40 8.26
N GLU A 578 -15.79 -16.83 8.75
CA GLU A 578 -15.13 -17.26 9.99
C GLU A 578 -16.04 -17.07 11.22
N GLN A 579 -16.74 -15.94 11.30
CA GLN A 579 -17.70 -15.67 12.38
C GLN A 579 -18.86 -16.67 12.34
N THR A 580 -19.41 -16.93 11.15
CA THR A 580 -20.51 -17.89 10.96
C THR A 580 -20.06 -19.32 11.29
N LYS A 581 -18.86 -19.73 10.88
CA LYS A 581 -18.25 -21.03 11.25
C LYS A 581 -18.07 -21.19 12.76
N THR A 582 -17.57 -20.16 13.43
CA THR A 582 -17.36 -20.18 14.88
C THR A 582 -18.69 -20.33 15.61
N ARG A 583 -19.73 -19.61 15.17
CA ARG A 583 -21.08 -19.72 15.72
C ARG A 583 -21.67 -21.11 15.49
N HIS A 584 -21.52 -21.66 14.29
CA HIS A 584 -21.96 -23.01 13.93
C HIS A 584 -21.29 -24.09 14.80
N LEU A 585 -19.96 -24.04 14.96
CA LEU A 585 -19.24 -24.96 15.85
C LEU A 585 -19.74 -24.88 17.30
N SER A 586 -19.97 -23.68 17.81
CA SER A 586 -20.45 -23.48 19.19
C SER A 586 -21.84 -24.09 19.41
N LEU A 587 -22.73 -23.98 18.43
CA LEU A 587 -24.08 -24.54 18.48
C LEU A 587 -24.06 -26.06 18.30
N ASN A 588 -23.23 -26.57 17.40
CA ASN A 588 -23.06 -28.01 17.18
C ASN A 588 -22.52 -28.72 18.43
N MET A 589 -21.55 -28.11 19.13
CA MET A 589 -21.06 -28.64 20.41
C MET A 589 -22.17 -28.66 21.49
N GLN A 590 -23.04 -27.65 21.55
CA GLN A 590 -24.15 -27.62 22.50
C GLN A 590 -25.18 -28.73 22.22
N VAL A 591 -25.44 -29.04 20.95
CA VAL A 591 -26.36 -30.13 20.56
C VAL A 591 -25.75 -31.50 20.82
N GLN A 592 -24.46 -31.72 20.55
CA GLN A 592 -23.79 -33.00 20.85
C GLN A 592 -23.73 -33.33 22.35
N VAL A 593 -23.76 -32.31 23.22
CA VAL A 593 -23.78 -32.48 24.68
C VAL A 593 -25.19 -32.85 25.20
N LEU A 594 -26.23 -32.64 24.40
CA LEU A 594 -27.59 -33.06 24.72
C LEU A 594 -27.82 -34.49 24.19
N PRO A 595 -28.21 -35.46 25.02
CA PRO A 595 -28.32 -36.84 24.58
C PRO A 595 -29.46 -37.00 23.56
N SER A 596 -29.10 -37.29 22.31
CA SER A 596 -30.00 -37.73 21.25
C SER A 596 -30.73 -38.99 21.69
N ALA A 597 -32.03 -38.90 21.93
CA ALA A 597 -32.91 -40.06 22.00
C ALA A 597 -33.25 -40.49 20.57
N GLN A 598 -32.36 -41.23 19.89
CA GLN A 598 -32.71 -42.03 18.70
C GLN A 598 -31.59 -42.99 18.29
N HIS A 599 -31.65 -44.20 18.85
CA HIS A 599 -31.29 -45.42 18.14
C HIS A 599 -32.38 -46.44 18.45
N ILE A 600 -33.49 -46.31 17.72
CA ILE A 600 -34.48 -47.38 17.56
C ILE A 600 -34.39 -47.74 16.07
N PRO A 601 -33.95 -48.96 15.70
CA PRO A 601 -33.99 -49.36 14.31
C PRO A 601 -35.46 -49.50 13.90
N SER A 602 -35.87 -48.69 12.93
CA SER A 602 -37.14 -48.85 12.23
C SER A 602 -37.15 -50.23 11.57
N ARG A 603 -37.95 -51.15 12.10
CA ARG A 603 -38.39 -52.34 11.37
C ARG A 603 -39.08 -51.86 10.09
N SER A 604 -38.43 -52.07 8.95
CA SER A 604 -39.06 -51.99 7.64
C SER A 604 -40.17 -53.03 7.58
N GLY A 605 -41.41 -52.57 7.45
CA GLY A 605 -42.56 -53.40 7.13
C GLY A 605 -42.34 -54.09 5.79
N GLY A 606 -42.52 -55.41 5.77
CA GLY A 606 -42.57 -56.19 4.55
C GLY A 606 -43.79 -55.77 3.73
N SER A 607 -43.55 -55.11 2.60
CA SER A 607 -44.48 -55.09 1.48
C SER A 607 -44.16 -56.29 0.60
N VAL A 608 -45.13 -57.21 0.54
CA VAL A 608 -45.19 -58.30 -0.44
C VAL A 608 -45.20 -57.68 -1.83
N SER A 609 -44.24 -58.05 -2.68
CA SER A 609 -44.25 -57.71 -4.11
C SER A 609 -43.64 -58.87 -4.89
N ARG A 610 -44.48 -59.48 -5.72
CA ARG A 610 -44.23 -60.60 -6.64
C ARG A 610 -42.93 -60.44 -7.44
N ALA A 611 -42.16 -61.53 -7.52
CA ALA A 611 -41.14 -61.73 -8.54
C ALA A 611 -41.78 -62.06 -9.90
N PRO A 612 -41.25 -61.55 -11.03
CA PRO A 612 -41.34 -62.23 -12.30
C PRO A 612 -40.08 -63.08 -12.54
N LEU A 613 -40.33 -64.34 -12.92
CA LEU A 613 -39.37 -65.29 -13.47
C LEU A 613 -38.71 -64.70 -14.72
N ALA A 614 -37.37 -64.68 -14.76
CA ALA A 614 -36.62 -64.61 -16.00
C ALA A 614 -36.28 -66.05 -16.42
N CYS A 615 -36.94 -66.53 -17.47
CA CYS A 615 -36.53 -67.73 -18.19
C CYS A 615 -35.26 -67.44 -18.99
N ALA A 616 -34.33 -68.41 -18.92
CA ALA A 616 -33.22 -68.56 -19.85
C ALA A 616 -33.73 -68.93 -21.25
N SER A 617 -33.19 -68.27 -22.27
CA SER A 617 -32.78 -68.82 -23.58
C SER A 617 -32.07 -67.72 -24.34
#